data_AF-Q9ZHR2-F1
#
_entry.id   AF-Q9ZHR2-F1
#
_cell.length_a   1.000
_cell.length_b   1.000
_cell.length_c   1.000
_cell.angle_alpha   90.00
_cell.angle_beta   90.00
_cell.angle_gamma   90.00
#
_symmetry.space_group_name_H-M   'P 1'
#
loop_
_entity.id
_entity.type
_entity.pdbx_description
1 polymer ?
#
loop_
_entity_poly.entity_id
_entity_poly.type
_entity_poly.pdbx_seq_one_letter_code
_entity_poly.pdbx_strand_id
1 'polypeptide(L)'
;ITPWMFSAVIFPGPEQLWPQRKVSEKIGLRLPYGIMTFTVGELEGVSQYLACSLLSPLPHTLSPQEGMRLADDSARMLLSLPVTDPDAPAMAGRRALFTGKPVPRHA
;
A
#
# COMPACT_ATOMS: atom_id res chain seq x y z
N ILE A 1 9.16 -0.06 4.45
CA ILE A 1 10.60 -0.40 4.43
C ILE A 1 11.13 -0.33 5.86
N THR A 2 11.97 -1.28 6.28
CA THR A 2 12.67 -1.26 7.57
C THR A 2 14.16 -1.46 7.34
N PRO A 3 15.07 -1.16 8.26
CA PRO A 3 16.51 -1.38 8.04
C PRO A 3 16.91 -2.82 7.71
N TRP A 4 16.09 -3.79 8.08
CA TRP A 4 16.36 -5.23 7.89
C TRP A 4 15.56 -5.86 6.74
N MET A 5 14.50 -5.23 6.26
CA MET A 5 13.59 -5.84 5.28
C MET A 5 12.90 -4.80 4.39
N PHE A 6 12.77 -5.14 3.11
CA PHE A 6 11.91 -4.44 2.18
C PHE A 6 10.84 -5.38 1.60
N SER A 7 9.58 -5.03 1.79
CA SER A 7 8.43 -5.86 1.44
C SER A 7 7.31 -5.04 0.84
N ALA A 8 6.63 -5.60 -0.15
CA ALA A 8 5.34 -5.13 -0.62
C ALA A 8 4.24 -5.70 0.28
N VAL A 9 3.29 -4.85 0.67
CA VAL A 9 2.11 -5.23 1.44
C VAL A 9 0.84 -4.78 0.74
N ILE A 10 -0.19 -5.62 0.76
CA ILE A 10 -1.49 -5.33 0.16
C ILE A 10 -2.56 -5.57 1.21
N PHE A 11 -3.45 -4.60 1.35
CA PHE A 11 -4.58 -4.61 2.26
C PHE A 11 -5.90 -4.77 1.47
N PRO A 12 -6.96 -5.28 2.12
CA PRO A 12 -8.30 -5.24 1.54
C PRO A 12 -8.72 -3.80 1.22
N GLY A 13 -9.41 -3.63 0.10
CA GLY A 13 -9.98 -2.33 -0.28
C GLY A 13 -11.10 -1.87 0.68
N PRO A 14 -11.54 -0.61 0.59
CA PRO A 14 -12.66 -0.12 1.38
C PRO A 14 -13.90 -0.97 1.12
N GLU A 15 -14.60 -1.35 2.19
CA GLU A 15 -15.81 -2.21 2.17
C GLU A 15 -15.61 -3.64 1.64
N GLN A 16 -14.36 -4.07 1.42
CA GLN A 16 -14.06 -5.45 1.05
C GLN A 16 -13.80 -6.31 2.29
N LEU A 17 -14.55 -7.39 2.41
CA LEU A 17 -14.30 -8.44 3.40
C LEU A 17 -13.58 -9.59 2.70
N TRP A 18 -12.30 -9.77 2.99
CA TRP A 18 -11.57 -10.94 2.51
C TRP A 18 -11.95 -12.17 3.33
N PRO A 19 -12.08 -13.35 2.69
CA PRO A 19 -12.31 -14.59 3.40
C PRO A 19 -11.12 -14.89 4.30
N GLN A 20 -11.38 -15.43 5.50
CA GLN A 20 -10.31 -15.82 6.41
C GLN A 20 -9.48 -16.94 5.79
N ARG A 21 -8.19 -16.68 5.60
CA ARG A 21 -7.20 -17.64 5.11
C ARG A 21 -6.28 -18.11 6.22
N LYS A 22 -5.55 -19.20 5.98
CA LYS A 22 -4.56 -19.68 6.93
C LYS A 22 -3.34 -18.75 6.87
N VAL A 23 -2.88 -18.29 8.03
CA VAL A 23 -1.62 -17.52 8.11
C VAL A 23 -0.48 -18.36 7.52
N SER A 24 0.42 -17.72 6.77
CA SER A 24 1.48 -18.33 5.98
C SER A 24 1.03 -19.06 4.69
N GLU A 25 -0.25 -19.01 4.32
CA GLU A 25 -0.71 -19.45 3.00
C GLU A 25 -0.15 -18.54 1.90
N LYS A 26 0.11 -19.11 0.72
CA LYS A 26 0.67 -18.40 -0.43
C LYS A 26 -0.42 -18.16 -1.49
N ILE A 27 -0.63 -16.90 -1.87
CA ILE A 27 -1.59 -16.46 -2.87
C ILE A 27 -0.85 -15.87 -4.06
N GLY A 28 -1.06 -16.43 -5.25
CA GLY A 28 -0.58 -15.84 -6.49
C GLY A 28 -1.46 -14.67 -6.91
N LEU A 29 -0.90 -13.46 -6.97
CA LEU A 29 -1.56 -12.28 -7.51
C LEU A 29 -0.97 -11.94 -8.88
N ARG A 30 -1.84 -11.61 -9.83
CA ARG A 30 -1.43 -11.08 -11.13
C ARG A 30 -1.34 -9.56 -11.04
N LEU A 31 -0.12 -9.05 -11.01
CA LEU A 31 0.16 -7.63 -11.15
C LEU A 31 0.53 -7.31 -12.61
N PRO A 32 0.46 -6.03 -13.02
CA PRO A 32 0.94 -5.61 -14.34
C PRO A 32 2.40 -6.00 -14.61
N TYR A 33 3.25 -5.97 -13.58
CA TYR A 33 4.63 -6.45 -13.64
C TYR A 33 4.75 -7.95 -13.93
N GLY A 34 3.79 -8.76 -13.44
CA GLY A 34 3.81 -10.21 -13.55
C GLY A 34 3.02 -10.91 -12.44
N ILE A 35 3.02 -12.24 -12.47
CA ILE A 35 2.44 -13.06 -11.40
C ILE A 35 3.43 -13.14 -10.25
N MET A 36 3.03 -12.68 -9.07
CA MET A 36 3.83 -12.72 -7.85
C MET A 36 3.08 -13.42 -6.73
N THR A 37 3.83 -14.14 -5.89
CA THR A 37 3.27 -14.86 -4.75
C THR A 37 3.38 -14.01 -3.49
N PHE A 38 2.24 -13.78 -2.86
CA PHE A 38 2.13 -13.10 -1.57
C PHE A 38 1.78 -14.10 -0.49
N THR A 39 2.37 -13.92 0.67
CA THR A 39 2.09 -14.72 1.86
C THR A 39 1.05 -14.02 2.71
N VAL A 40 0.04 -14.76 3.18
CA VAL A 40 -0.97 -14.26 4.12
C VAL A 40 -0.30 -14.02 5.48
N GLY A 41 -0.25 -12.75 5.87
CA GLY A 41 0.13 -12.30 7.20
C GLY A 41 -1.10 -11.91 8.00
N GLU A 42 -0.94 -11.90 9.32
CA GLU A 42 -1.93 -11.34 10.25
C GLU A 42 -1.23 -10.29 11.10
N LEU A 43 -1.87 -9.13 11.22
CA LEU A 43 -1.37 -8.02 12.04
C LEU A 43 -2.49 -7.56 12.97
N GLU A 44 -2.17 -7.45 14.25
CA GLU A 44 -3.10 -6.96 15.27
C GLU A 44 -3.60 -5.56 14.88
N GLY A 45 -4.93 -5.39 14.85
CA GLY A 45 -5.58 -4.13 14.46
C GLY A 45 -5.78 -3.89 12.95
N VAL A 46 -5.16 -4.69 12.07
CA VAL A 46 -5.28 -4.53 10.59
C VAL A 46 -5.88 -5.77 9.91
N SER A 47 -6.17 -6.82 10.68
CA SER A 47 -6.66 -8.12 10.18
C SER A 47 -5.65 -8.82 9.26
N GLN A 48 -6.13 -9.58 8.26
CA GLN A 48 -5.28 -10.30 7.32
C GLN A 48 -4.79 -9.37 6.21
N TYR A 49 -3.51 -9.48 5.90
CA TYR A 49 -2.86 -8.75 4.83
C TYR A 49 -1.99 -9.69 3.99
N LEU A 50 -1.63 -9.25 2.80
CA LEU A 50 -0.77 -10.00 1.90
C LEU A 50 0.61 -9.36 1.86
N ALA A 51 1.66 -10.13 2.09
CA ALA A 51 3.03 -9.64 2.12
C ALA A 51 3.94 -10.41 1.14
N CYS A 52 4.80 -9.69 0.43
CA CYS A 52 5.83 -10.27 -0.42
C CYS A 52 7.18 -9.61 -0.09
N SER A 53 8.17 -10.42 0.32
CA SER A 53 9.53 -9.92 0.56
C SER A 53 10.20 -9.63 -0.77
N LEU A 54 10.62 -8.38 -0.98
CA LEU A 54 11.30 -7.94 -2.20
C LEU A 54 12.82 -8.01 -2.04
N LEU A 55 13.35 -7.55 -0.91
CA LEU A 55 14.79 -7.50 -0.67
C LEU A 55 15.13 -7.60 0.83
N SER A 56 16.13 -8.43 1.16
CA SER A 56 16.74 -8.53 2.49
C SER A 56 18.14 -9.13 2.40
N PRO A 57 19.15 -8.62 3.14
CA PRO A 57 19.12 -7.38 3.94
C PRO A 57 19.24 -6.13 3.07
N LEU A 58 18.78 -4.99 3.58
CA LEU A 58 19.02 -3.70 2.92
C LEU A 58 20.46 -3.24 3.16
N PRO A 59 21.05 -2.47 2.23
CA PRO A 59 22.39 -1.91 2.41
C PRO A 59 22.43 -1.04 3.66
N HIS A 60 23.44 -1.24 4.52
CA HIS A 60 23.63 -0.43 5.73
C HIS A 60 23.92 1.06 5.43
N THR A 61 24.28 1.37 4.18
CA THR A 61 24.55 2.73 3.69
C THR A 61 23.28 3.46 3.24
N LEU A 62 22.12 2.80 3.26
CA LEU A 62 20.88 3.34 2.71
C LEU A 62 20.33 4.44 3.62
N SER A 63 20.30 5.67 3.10
CA SER A 63 19.70 6.80 3.80
C SER A 63 18.17 6.70 3.84
N PRO A 64 17.51 7.36 4.82
CA PRO A 64 16.04 7.40 4.86
C PRO A 64 15.41 7.90 3.55
N GLN A 65 16.03 8.91 2.92
CA GLN A 65 15.57 9.50 1.66
C GLN A 65 15.67 8.50 0.50
N GLU A 66 16.77 7.74 0.42
CA GLU A 66 16.91 6.65 -0.56
C GLU A 66 15.91 5.53 -0.29
N GLY A 67 15.59 5.25 0.98
CA GLY A 67 14.58 4.28 1.35
C GLY A 67 13.16 4.67 0.91
N MET A 68 12.82 5.95 1.02
CA MET A 68 11.56 6.49 0.50
C MET A 68 11.49 6.39 -1.02
N ARG A 69 12.56 6.79 -1.72
CA ARG A 69 12.65 6.69 -3.19
C ARG A 69 12.54 5.24 -3.67
N LEU A 70 13.28 4.33 -3.03
CA LEU A 70 13.22 2.90 -3.33
C LEU A 70 11.82 2.33 -3.13
N ALA A 71 11.11 2.77 -2.08
CA ALA A 71 9.73 2.36 -1.84
C ALA A 71 8.79 2.84 -2.96
N ASP A 72 8.92 4.11 -3.37
CA ASP A 72 8.12 4.68 -4.47
C ASP A 72 8.43 4.01 -5.82
N ASP A 73 9.70 3.87 -6.17
CA ASP A 73 10.15 3.23 -7.41
C ASP A 73 9.66 1.78 -7.50
N SER A 74 9.70 1.04 -6.38
CA SER A 74 9.20 -0.33 -6.35
C SER A 74 7.68 -0.38 -6.47
N ALA A 75 6.96 0.56 -5.88
CA ALA A 75 5.51 0.67 -6.07
C ALA A 75 5.18 0.96 -7.54
N ARG A 76 5.91 1.89 -8.19
CA ARG A 76 5.78 2.19 -9.62
C ARG A 76 6.06 0.96 -10.48
N MET A 77 7.11 0.22 -10.18
CA MET A 77 7.47 -1.00 -10.90
C MET A 77 6.37 -2.06 -10.77
N LEU A 78 5.95 -2.38 -9.55
CA LEU A 78 4.95 -3.41 -9.26
C LEU A 78 3.58 -3.09 -9.86
N LEU A 79 3.17 -1.82 -9.79
CA LEU A 79 1.90 -1.36 -10.35
C LEU A 79 1.98 -1.09 -11.86
N SER A 80 3.20 -0.94 -12.42
CA SER A 80 3.46 -0.50 -13.79
C SER A 80 2.66 0.75 -14.19
N LEU A 81 2.35 1.60 -13.21
CA LEU A 81 1.57 2.81 -13.34
C LEU A 81 2.34 3.96 -12.68
N PRO A 82 2.13 5.22 -13.12
CA PRO A 82 2.67 6.38 -12.42
C PRO A 82 2.04 6.44 -11.03
N VAL A 83 2.82 6.18 -9.99
CA VAL A 83 2.42 6.36 -8.59
C VAL A 83 2.48 7.85 -8.26
N THR A 84 1.48 8.35 -7.55
CA THR A 84 1.49 9.73 -7.04
C THR A 84 2.63 9.86 -6.05
N ASP A 85 3.53 10.82 -6.28
CA ASP A 85 4.61 11.14 -5.36
C ASP A 85 4.02 11.46 -3.97
N PRO A 86 4.45 10.76 -2.89
CA PRO A 86 3.99 11.06 -1.54
C PRO A 86 4.36 12.48 -1.07
N ASP A 87 5.39 13.09 -1.66
CA ASP A 87 5.79 14.49 -1.44
C ASP A 87 5.10 15.47 -2.40
N ALA A 88 4.30 14.98 -3.36
CA ALA A 88 3.42 15.86 -4.13
C ALA A 88 2.52 16.60 -3.14
N PRO A 89 2.34 17.93 -3.29
CA PRO A 89 1.51 18.70 -2.38
C PRO A 89 0.06 18.23 -2.49
N ALA A 90 -0.29 17.21 -1.73
CA ALA A 90 -1.66 16.90 -1.41
C ALA A 90 -2.16 18.13 -0.67
N MET A 91 -3.14 18.82 -1.24
CA MET A 91 -3.92 19.80 -0.48
C MET A 91 -4.78 19.05 0.55
N ALA A 92 -4.13 18.39 1.50
CA ALA A 92 -4.69 17.47 2.49
C ALA A 92 -5.41 18.20 3.63
N GLY A 93 -5.53 19.53 3.56
CA GLY A 93 -6.19 20.33 4.59
C GLY A 93 -6.56 21.71 4.09
N ARG A 94 -7.53 21.81 3.17
CA ARG A 94 -8.21 23.09 2.96
C ARG A 94 -9.24 23.28 4.07
N ARG A 95 -9.24 24.45 4.72
CA ARG A 95 -10.32 24.82 5.66
C ARG A 95 -11.64 24.78 4.91
N ALA A 96 -12.60 24.01 5.42
CA ALA A 96 -13.95 23.98 4.88
C ALA A 96 -14.65 25.31 5.19
N LEU A 97 -14.51 26.29 4.29
CA LEU A 97 -15.26 27.54 4.32
C LEU A 97 -16.47 27.38 3.41
N PHE A 98 -17.65 27.82 3.86
CA PHE A 98 -18.95 27.69 3.17
C PHE A 98 -19.49 26.26 3.04
N THR A 99 -19.64 25.54 4.15
CA THR A 99 -20.33 24.24 4.20
C THR A 99 -21.86 24.41 4.08
N GLY A 100 -22.36 24.58 2.86
CA GLY A 100 -23.79 24.45 2.57
C GLY A 100 -24.19 22.99 2.51
N LYS A 101 -25.15 22.55 3.33
CA LYS A 101 -25.78 21.23 3.14
C LYS A 101 -26.64 21.29 1.87
N PRO A 102 -26.46 20.39 0.89
CA PRO A 102 -27.40 20.28 -0.22
C PRO A 102 -28.78 19.91 0.36
N VAL A 103 -29.77 20.80 0.19
CA VAL A 103 -31.14 20.55 0.60
C VAL A 103 -31.76 19.57 -0.42
N PRO A 104 -32.25 18.39 0.00
CA PRO A 104 -32.93 17.49 -0.91
C PRO A 104 -34.21 18.14 -1.44
N ARG A 105 -34.33 18.26 -2.76
CA ARG A 105 -35.61 18.58 -3.42
C ARG A 105 -36.45 17.31 -3.41
N HIS A 106 -37.40 17.21 -2.49
CA HIS A 106 -38.52 16.28 -2.65
C HIS A 106 -39.49 16.88 -3.67
N ALA A 107 -39.71 16.14 -4.76
CA ALA A 107 -40.84 16.27 -5.66
C ALA A 107 -41.90 15.24 -5.25
#